data_AF-A0A8H7D3P3-F1
#
_entry.id   AF-A0A8H7D3P3-F1
#
_cell.length_a   1.000
_cell.length_b   1.000
_cell.length_c   1.000
_cell.angle_alpha   90.00
_cell.angle_beta   90.00
_cell.angle_gamma   90.00
#
_symmetry.space_group_name_H-M   'P 1'
#
loop_
_entity.id
_entity.type
_entity.pdbx_description
1 polymer ?
#
loop_
_entity_poly.entity_id
_entity_poly.type
_entity_poly.pdbx_seq_one_letter_code
_entity_poly.pdbx_strand_id
1 'polypeptide(L)'
;MMSPEKGGKGKFVRNGLAARAAALYDRSHASLSLWEAEMSHSLASSASSSRRGLNPDMRLRILHILHIPFPVSHPSSKLSIPGVALCHLLAPPESFGSLHPRSKDAICTVLFSFSSLAPPAHPQAPAQLDIRNPEDFVEGKEVYVWKPLQVITIDTSTLKLCLETDADMDPAAEANAEVFDLFEPGTTRAQCREHVSPMGLVCERFVILK
;
A
#
# COMPACT_ATOMS: atom_id res chain seq x y z
N MET A 1 61.37 -2.64 -11.23
CA MET A 1 60.34 -2.23 -10.26
C MET A 1 59.72 -0.94 -10.77
N MET A 2 58.47 -0.97 -11.23
CA MET A 2 57.76 0.25 -11.67
C MET A 2 56.50 0.44 -10.82
N SER A 3 56.39 1.65 -10.30
CA SER A 3 55.38 2.12 -9.35
C SER A 3 54.14 2.61 -10.10
N PRO A 4 52.90 2.27 -9.67
CA PRO A 4 51.70 2.71 -10.37
C PRO A 4 51.46 4.21 -10.09
N GLU A 5 51.43 5.01 -11.15
CA GLU A 5 51.22 6.45 -11.08
C GLU A 5 49.83 6.81 -10.55
N LYS A 6 49.81 7.67 -9.53
CA LYS A 6 48.62 8.29 -8.94
C LYS A 6 48.05 9.36 -9.88
N GLY A 7 46.72 9.38 -9.98
CA GLY A 7 45.99 10.64 -9.92
C GLY A 7 45.33 11.16 -11.20
N GLY A 8 44.61 10.30 -11.93
CA GLY A 8 43.62 10.79 -12.89
C GLY A 8 42.43 11.44 -12.17
N LYS A 9 42.31 12.78 -12.25
CA LYS A 9 41.10 13.52 -11.85
C LYS A 9 39.92 13.07 -12.71
N GLY A 10 39.21 12.02 -12.28
CA GLY A 10 37.95 11.61 -12.88
C GLY A 10 36.94 12.73 -12.74
N LYS A 11 36.55 13.36 -13.85
CA LYS A 11 35.44 14.30 -13.87
C LYS A 11 34.17 13.49 -13.57
N PHE A 12 33.59 13.66 -12.39
CA PHE A 12 32.25 13.13 -12.11
C PHE A 12 31.31 13.61 -13.22
N VAL A 13 30.66 12.67 -13.90
CA VAL A 13 29.71 12.99 -14.97
C VAL A 13 28.62 13.85 -14.33
N ARG A 14 28.64 15.14 -14.62
CA ARG A 14 27.55 16.08 -14.32
C ARG A 14 26.34 15.50 -15.05
N ASN A 15 25.30 15.08 -14.31
CA ASN A 15 24.17 14.22 -14.73
C ASN A 15 24.37 12.69 -14.57
N GLY A 16 25.20 12.27 -13.62
CA GLY A 16 25.35 10.86 -13.24
C GLY A 16 24.05 10.22 -12.73
N LEU A 17 24.07 8.90 -12.53
CA LEU A 17 22.91 8.10 -12.12
C LEU A 17 22.18 8.67 -10.89
N ALA A 18 22.92 9.20 -9.91
CA ALA A 18 22.33 9.83 -8.74
C ALA A 18 21.44 11.04 -9.08
N ALA A 19 21.86 11.90 -10.01
CA ALA A 19 21.07 13.05 -10.45
C ALA A 19 19.82 12.62 -11.20
N ARG A 20 19.90 11.55 -12.00
CA ARG A 20 18.72 10.98 -12.69
C ARG A 20 17.75 10.32 -11.70
N ALA A 21 18.26 9.58 -10.73
CA ALA A 21 17.46 8.96 -9.68
C ALA A 21 16.73 10.02 -8.84
N ALA A 22 17.43 11.11 -8.47
CA ALA A 22 16.83 12.26 -7.78
C ALA A 22 15.71 12.89 -8.61
N ALA A 23 15.95 13.18 -9.90
CA ALA A 23 14.92 13.76 -10.77
C ALA A 23 13.69 12.85 -10.95
N LEU A 24 13.88 11.53 -11.02
CA LEU A 24 12.77 10.57 -11.06
C LEU A 24 12.00 10.54 -9.74
N TYR A 25 12.70 10.53 -8.62
CA TYR A 25 12.11 10.57 -7.29
C TYR A 25 11.28 11.85 -7.10
N ASP A 26 11.84 13.01 -7.45
CA ASP A 26 11.17 14.31 -7.37
C ASP A 26 9.90 14.33 -8.22
N ARG A 27 9.94 13.76 -9.42
CA ARG A 27 8.76 13.65 -10.30
C ARG A 27 7.68 12.76 -9.70
N SER A 28 8.04 11.57 -9.19
CA SER A 28 7.09 10.65 -8.56
C SER A 28 6.47 11.29 -7.33
N HIS A 29 7.27 11.92 -6.47
CA HIS A 29 6.82 12.61 -5.27
C HIS A 29 5.88 13.77 -5.60
N ALA A 30 6.25 14.64 -6.56
CA ALA A 30 5.38 15.74 -6.99
C ALA A 30 4.03 15.24 -7.53
N SER A 31 4.05 14.16 -8.31
CA SER A 31 2.81 13.57 -8.85
C SER A 31 1.92 12.97 -7.76
N LEU A 32 2.51 12.40 -6.71
CA LEU A 32 1.79 11.85 -5.57
C LEU A 32 1.17 12.98 -4.74
N SER A 33 1.93 14.04 -4.44
CA SER A 33 1.43 15.21 -3.69
C SER A 33 0.28 15.92 -4.42
N LEU A 34 0.34 16.03 -5.75
CA LEU A 34 -0.77 16.58 -6.54
C LEU A 34 -2.03 15.70 -6.46
N TRP A 35 -1.85 14.39 -6.58
CA TRP A 35 -2.95 13.43 -6.46
C TRP A 35 -3.58 13.47 -5.04
N GLU A 36 -2.78 13.58 -3.99
CA GLU A 36 -3.26 13.71 -2.61
C GLU A 36 -4.10 14.97 -2.41
N ALA A 37 -3.64 16.11 -2.93
CA ALA A 37 -4.37 17.37 -2.86
C ALA A 37 -5.70 17.28 -3.63
N GLU A 38 -5.69 16.75 -4.85
CA GLU A 38 -6.88 16.54 -5.67
C GLU A 38 -7.90 15.62 -4.96
N MET A 39 -7.42 14.52 -4.37
CA MET A 39 -8.27 13.56 -3.68
C MET A 39 -8.86 14.15 -2.39
N SER A 40 -8.07 14.92 -1.65
CA SER A 40 -8.53 15.64 -0.46
C SER A 40 -9.66 16.61 -0.81
N HIS A 41 -9.54 17.36 -1.91
CA HIS A 41 -10.60 18.23 -2.41
C HIS A 41 -11.85 17.46 -2.89
N SER A 42 -11.65 16.33 -3.58
CA SER A 42 -12.75 15.49 -4.07
C SER A 42 -13.55 14.85 -2.94
N LEU A 43 -12.87 14.41 -1.87
CA LEU A 43 -13.52 13.84 -0.70
C LEU A 43 -14.21 14.92 0.15
N ALA A 44 -13.58 16.09 0.32
CA ALA A 44 -14.19 17.21 1.04
C ALA A 44 -15.47 17.72 0.35
N SER A 45 -15.50 17.75 -0.98
CA SER A 45 -16.68 18.17 -1.75
C SER A 45 -17.78 17.10 -1.82
N SER A 46 -17.41 15.82 -1.74
CA SER A 46 -18.35 14.69 -1.83
C SER A 46 -19.11 14.39 -0.53
N ALA A 47 -18.89 15.18 0.54
CA ALA A 47 -19.54 15.00 1.83
C ALA A 47 -21.09 15.09 1.81
N SER A 48 -21.71 15.53 0.69
CA SER A 48 -23.14 15.84 0.69
C SER A 48 -24.11 14.76 0.18
N SER A 49 -23.73 13.66 -0.49
CA SER A 49 -24.68 12.53 -0.70
C SER A 49 -24.25 11.31 -1.54
N SER A 50 -23.09 11.26 -2.19
CA SER A 50 -22.85 10.14 -3.12
C SER A 50 -21.38 9.83 -3.36
N ARG A 51 -20.94 8.66 -2.87
CA ARG A 51 -19.64 8.03 -3.19
C ARG A 51 -19.48 7.68 -4.69
N ARG A 52 -20.47 8.00 -5.56
CA ARG A 52 -20.49 7.68 -6.99
C ARG A 52 -19.51 8.54 -7.83
N GLY A 53 -18.75 9.44 -7.22
CA GLY A 53 -17.82 10.32 -7.94
C GLY A 53 -16.40 9.79 -8.08
N LEU A 54 -16.00 8.78 -7.29
CA LEU A 54 -14.64 8.27 -7.35
C LEU A 54 -14.51 7.28 -8.50
N ASN A 55 -13.54 7.54 -9.39
CA ASN A 55 -13.16 6.65 -10.49
C ASN A 55 -11.79 6.00 -10.17
N PRO A 56 -11.73 5.02 -9.25
CA PRO A 56 -10.50 4.28 -8.99
C PRO A 56 -10.13 3.38 -10.17
N ASP A 57 -8.84 3.16 -10.38
CA ASP A 57 -8.37 2.13 -11.31
C ASP A 57 -8.64 0.72 -10.79
N MET A 58 -8.67 0.54 -9.46
CA MET A 58 -8.85 -0.76 -8.82
C MET A 58 -9.56 -0.60 -7.48
N ARG A 59 -10.43 -1.57 -7.14
CA ARG A 59 -11.07 -1.65 -5.81
C ARG A 59 -10.70 -2.94 -5.14
N LEU A 60 -10.27 -2.81 -3.89
CA LEU A 60 -9.81 -3.89 -3.05
C LEU A 60 -10.63 -3.94 -1.76
N ARG A 61 -10.70 -5.10 -1.12
CA ARG A 61 -11.12 -5.24 0.27
C ARG A 61 -10.00 -5.90 1.07
N ILE A 62 -9.64 -5.33 2.21
CA ILE A 62 -8.63 -5.89 3.11
C ILE A 62 -9.21 -7.15 3.75
N LEU A 63 -8.61 -8.30 3.47
CA LEU A 63 -8.99 -9.56 4.10
C LEU A 63 -8.18 -9.80 5.36
N HIS A 64 -6.87 -9.65 5.26
CA HIS A 64 -5.97 -9.94 6.37
C HIS A 64 -4.76 -9.03 6.36
N ILE A 65 -4.41 -8.47 7.52
CA ILE A 65 -3.25 -7.59 7.66
C ILE A 65 -2.03 -8.41 8.07
N LEU A 66 -1.01 -8.40 7.21
CA LEU A 66 0.26 -9.09 7.44
C LEU A 66 1.29 -8.18 8.12
N HIS A 67 1.19 -6.88 7.90
CA HIS A 67 2.05 -5.89 8.54
C HIS A 67 1.27 -4.59 8.75
N ILE A 68 1.10 -4.21 10.02
CA ILE A 68 0.49 -2.93 10.41
C ILE A 68 1.53 -1.81 10.22
N PRO A 69 1.18 -0.73 9.53
CA PRO A 69 2.05 0.44 9.41
C PRO A 69 2.24 1.10 10.79
N PHE A 70 3.42 0.94 11.39
CA PHE A 70 3.74 1.56 12.68
C PHE A 70 4.43 2.93 12.48
N PRO A 71 3.91 4.01 13.07
CA PRO A 71 4.62 5.28 13.10
C PRO A 71 5.91 5.14 13.92
N VAL A 72 7.05 5.33 13.27
CA VAL A 72 8.35 5.30 13.96
C VAL A 72 8.44 6.52 14.87
N SER A 73 8.79 6.31 16.15
CA SER A 73 8.91 7.35 17.19
C SER A 73 9.92 8.46 16.85
N HIS A 74 10.79 8.21 15.88
CA HIS A 74 11.75 9.17 15.36
C HIS A 74 11.42 9.48 13.90
N PRO A 75 10.74 10.60 13.61
CA PRO A 75 10.48 11.06 12.25
C PRO A 75 11.76 11.64 11.65
N SER A 76 12.83 10.85 11.53
CA SER A 76 14.13 11.35 11.04
C SER A 76 14.22 11.36 9.52
N SER A 77 13.16 11.01 8.80
CA SER A 77 13.20 10.99 7.34
C SER A 77 11.81 10.92 6.72
N LYS A 78 11.65 11.57 5.57
CA LYS A 78 10.47 11.57 4.67
C LYS A 78 10.15 10.18 4.07
N LEU A 79 10.44 9.11 4.81
CA LEU A 79 10.24 7.74 4.33
C LEU A 79 8.77 7.37 4.50
N SER A 80 8.24 6.60 3.56
CA SER A 80 6.93 6.02 3.70
C SER A 80 6.93 4.89 4.73
N ILE A 81 5.80 4.71 5.41
CA ILE A 81 5.57 3.60 6.33
C ILE A 81 4.85 2.50 5.53
N PRO A 82 5.42 1.31 5.38
CA PRO A 82 4.77 0.23 4.66
C PRO A 82 3.67 -0.41 5.52
N GLY A 83 2.53 -0.71 4.91
CA GLY A 83 1.55 -1.67 5.43
C GLY A 83 1.36 -2.79 4.42
N VAL A 84 1.22 -4.03 4.88
CA VAL A 84 1.05 -5.20 4.00
C VAL A 84 -0.24 -5.89 4.35
N ALA A 85 -1.07 -6.18 3.35
CA ALA A 85 -2.29 -6.96 3.54
C ALA A 85 -2.58 -7.90 2.37
N LEU A 86 -3.29 -8.98 2.66
CA LEU A 86 -4.00 -9.77 1.67
C LEU A 86 -5.31 -9.08 1.35
N CYS A 87 -5.57 -8.87 0.07
CA CYS A 87 -6.73 -8.14 -0.41
C CYS A 87 -7.52 -8.97 -1.42
N HIS A 88 -8.85 -8.87 -1.34
CA HIS A 88 -9.77 -9.37 -2.35
C HIS A 88 -10.01 -8.31 -3.42
N LEU A 89 -9.91 -8.70 -4.69
CA LEU A 89 -10.03 -7.79 -5.83
C LEU A 89 -11.49 -7.59 -6.26
N LEU A 90 -12.15 -6.57 -5.73
CA LEU A 90 -13.55 -6.27 -6.05
C LEU A 90 -13.76 -5.74 -7.48
N ALA A 91 -12.82 -4.94 -7.98
CA ALA A 91 -12.85 -4.41 -9.34
C ALA A 91 -11.44 -4.44 -9.92
N PRO A 92 -11.16 -5.33 -10.90
CA PRO A 92 -9.84 -5.42 -11.50
C PRO A 92 -9.57 -4.20 -12.39
N PRO A 93 -8.32 -3.73 -12.43
CA PRO A 93 -7.92 -2.67 -13.35
C PRO A 93 -8.05 -3.09 -14.81
N GLU A 94 -8.67 -2.23 -15.63
CA GLU A 94 -8.94 -2.49 -17.06
C GLU A 94 -7.68 -2.84 -17.87
N SER A 95 -6.54 -2.28 -17.46
CA SER A 95 -5.27 -2.37 -18.20
C SER A 95 -4.33 -3.47 -17.70
N PHE A 96 -4.72 -4.32 -16.75
CA PHE A 96 -3.85 -5.45 -16.39
C PHE A 96 -3.79 -6.43 -17.56
N GLY A 97 -2.58 -6.61 -18.09
CA GLY A 97 -2.30 -7.59 -19.13
C GLY A 97 -2.70 -9.01 -18.72
N SER A 98 -2.49 -9.98 -19.61
CA SER A 98 -2.83 -11.39 -19.38
C SER A 98 -2.15 -12.06 -18.18
N LEU A 99 -1.24 -11.37 -17.49
CA LEU A 99 -0.41 -11.90 -16.40
C LEU A 99 -1.07 -11.87 -15.01
N HIS A 100 -2.32 -11.39 -14.88
CA HIS A 100 -3.01 -11.41 -13.60
C HIS A 100 -4.29 -12.25 -13.64
N PRO A 101 -4.64 -12.89 -12.52
CA PRO A 101 -5.91 -13.59 -12.40
C PRO A 101 -7.03 -12.58 -12.65
N ARG A 102 -7.65 -12.65 -13.83
CA ARG A 102 -8.80 -11.82 -14.24
C ARG A 102 -10.08 -12.19 -13.49
N SER A 103 -9.99 -13.12 -12.53
CA SER A 103 -11.13 -13.49 -11.71
C SER A 103 -11.46 -12.34 -10.78
N LYS A 104 -12.75 -12.00 -10.70
CA LYS A 104 -13.30 -11.05 -9.72
C LYS A 104 -13.12 -11.55 -8.26
N ASP A 105 -12.62 -12.76 -8.09
CA ASP A 105 -12.32 -13.37 -6.80
C ASP A 105 -10.83 -13.64 -6.57
N ALA A 106 -9.97 -12.90 -7.29
CA ALA A 106 -8.54 -12.98 -7.05
C ALA A 106 -8.18 -12.40 -5.67
N ILE A 107 -7.39 -13.14 -4.91
CA ILE A 107 -6.70 -12.66 -3.72
C ILE A 107 -5.29 -12.27 -4.13
N CYS A 108 -4.85 -11.08 -3.72
CA CYS A 108 -3.49 -10.60 -3.97
C CYS A 108 -2.87 -10.01 -2.71
N THR A 109 -1.54 -10.10 -2.62
CA THR A 109 -0.79 -9.42 -1.56
C THR A 109 -0.51 -7.99 -2.00
N VAL A 110 -0.82 -7.02 -1.15
CA VAL A 110 -0.70 -5.60 -1.47
C VAL A 110 0.15 -4.90 -0.41
N LEU A 111 1.17 -4.19 -0.89
CA LEU A 111 2.02 -3.30 -0.13
C LEU A 111 1.49 -1.87 -0.30
N PHE A 112 0.94 -1.32 0.79
CA PHE A 112 0.46 0.04 0.88
C PHE A 112 1.56 0.95 1.42
N SER A 113 1.80 2.06 0.74
CA SER A 113 2.79 3.06 1.15
C SER A 113 2.09 4.22 1.86
N PHE A 114 2.12 4.22 3.19
CA PHE A 114 1.57 5.30 4.00
C PHE A 114 2.58 6.45 4.09
N SER A 115 2.10 7.69 4.12
CA SER A 115 3.00 8.80 4.44
C SER A 115 3.43 8.69 5.89
N SER A 116 4.72 8.83 6.17
CA SER A 116 5.14 9.12 7.54
C SER A 116 4.55 10.46 7.91
N LEU A 117 3.47 10.43 8.68
CA LEU A 117 2.85 11.61 9.24
C LEU A 117 3.90 12.29 10.11
N ALA A 118 4.54 13.33 9.56
CA ALA A 118 5.16 14.31 10.43
C ALA A 118 4.03 14.89 11.27
N PRO A 119 4.17 15.00 12.62
CA PRO A 119 3.16 15.64 13.44
C PRO A 119 2.83 17.01 12.82
N PRO A 120 1.55 17.43 12.78
CA PRO A 120 1.16 18.65 12.11
C PRO A 120 2.00 19.80 12.68
N ALA A 121 2.92 20.32 11.86
CA ALA A 121 3.87 21.35 12.28
C ALA A 121 3.15 22.64 12.72
N HIS A 122 1.83 22.75 12.48
CA HIS A 122 1.02 23.87 12.89
C HIS A 122 -0.31 23.41 13.51
N PRO A 123 -0.62 23.76 14.77
CA PRO A 123 -1.90 23.46 15.43
C PRO A 123 -3.11 24.22 14.84
N GLN A 124 -2.92 25.02 13.78
CA GLN A 124 -3.96 25.82 13.14
C GLN A 124 -4.26 25.39 11.70
N ALA A 125 -3.59 24.36 11.17
CA ALA A 125 -3.98 23.83 9.87
C ALA A 125 -5.37 23.17 10.01
N PRO A 126 -6.33 23.47 9.11
CA PRO A 126 -7.61 22.77 9.12
C PRO A 126 -7.34 21.27 9.05
N ALA A 127 -8.09 20.48 9.82
CA ALA A 127 -7.94 19.02 9.85
C ALA A 127 -7.99 18.49 8.42
N GLN A 128 -6.82 18.22 7.84
CA GLN A 128 -6.73 17.65 6.52
C GLN A 128 -7.32 16.25 6.64
N LEU A 129 -8.29 15.95 5.79
CA LEU A 129 -8.80 14.59 5.63
C LEU A 129 -7.61 13.74 5.20
N ASP A 130 -7.03 13.02 6.16
CA ASP A 130 -5.96 12.09 5.86
C ASP A 130 -6.56 10.90 5.13
N ILE A 131 -6.38 10.91 3.81
CA ILE A 131 -6.90 9.90 2.91
C ILE A 131 -6.18 8.55 3.04
N ARG A 132 -5.01 8.53 3.70
CA ARG A 132 -4.19 7.34 3.96
C ARG A 132 -3.80 7.30 5.43
N ASN A 133 -4.76 7.44 6.33
CA ASN A 133 -4.51 7.28 7.75
C ASN A 133 -4.17 5.81 8.06
N PRO A 134 -3.01 5.50 8.67
CA PRO A 134 -2.66 4.17 9.15
C PRO A 134 -3.72 3.54 10.06
N GLU A 135 -4.45 4.34 10.85
CA GLU A 135 -5.47 3.84 11.77
C GLU A 135 -6.71 3.29 11.05
N ASP A 136 -6.97 3.73 9.82
CA ASP A 136 -8.07 3.21 9.01
C ASP A 136 -7.70 1.88 8.33
N PHE A 137 -6.44 1.45 8.40
CA PHE A 137 -5.94 0.20 7.85
C PHE A 137 -6.36 -1.00 8.73
N VAL A 138 -7.63 -1.39 8.60
CA VAL A 138 -8.25 -2.49 9.34
C VAL A 138 -8.91 -3.48 8.38
N GLU A 139 -9.05 -4.73 8.81
CA GLU A 139 -9.69 -5.80 8.03
C GLU A 139 -11.16 -5.46 7.69
N GLY A 140 -11.64 -5.97 6.57
CA GLY A 140 -12.98 -5.71 6.03
C GLY A 140 -13.14 -4.37 5.29
N LYS A 141 -12.20 -3.43 5.41
CA LYS A 141 -12.28 -2.12 4.74
C LYS A 141 -12.07 -2.21 3.23
N GLU A 142 -12.77 -1.35 2.50
CA GLU A 142 -12.57 -1.17 1.07
C GLU A 142 -11.49 -0.12 0.80
N VAL A 143 -10.58 -0.46 -0.11
CA VAL A 143 -9.49 0.39 -0.54
C VAL A 143 -9.64 0.69 -2.02
N TYR A 144 -9.65 1.97 -2.34
CA TYR A 144 -9.73 2.49 -3.70
C TYR A 144 -8.31 2.82 -4.13
N VAL A 145 -7.87 2.30 -5.29
CA VAL A 145 -6.48 2.42 -5.72
C VAL A 145 -6.41 3.04 -7.12
N TRP A 146 -5.43 3.91 -7.31
CA TRP A 146 -5.13 4.59 -8.57
C TRP A 146 -3.72 4.24 -9.04
N LYS A 147 -3.50 4.32 -10.35
CA LYS A 147 -2.18 4.16 -10.99
C LYS A 147 -1.21 5.25 -10.55
N PRO A 148 0.11 4.98 -10.55
CA PRO A 148 0.75 3.77 -11.08
C PRO A 148 0.65 2.58 -10.12
N LEU A 149 0.43 1.40 -10.70
CA LEU A 149 0.45 0.11 -9.99
C LEU A 149 1.76 -0.57 -10.35
N GLN A 150 2.55 -0.95 -9.34
CA GLN A 150 3.77 -1.73 -9.58
C GLN A 150 3.52 -3.17 -9.18
N VAL A 151 3.88 -4.09 -10.05
CA VAL A 151 3.80 -5.52 -9.77
C VAL A 151 5.16 -5.96 -9.24
N ILE A 152 5.15 -6.64 -8.09
CA ILE A 152 6.33 -7.21 -7.47
C ILE A 152 6.18 -8.72 -7.35
N THR A 153 7.29 -9.44 -7.37
CA THR A 153 7.30 -10.86 -7.01
C THR A 153 7.59 -10.96 -5.53
N ILE A 154 6.73 -11.66 -4.80
CA ILE A 154 6.88 -11.90 -3.37
C ILE A 154 7.23 -13.37 -3.17
N ASP A 155 8.19 -13.60 -2.29
CA ASP A 155 8.48 -14.94 -1.82
C ASP A 155 7.34 -15.45 -0.93
N THR A 156 6.53 -16.34 -1.50
CA THR A 156 5.35 -16.90 -0.82
C THR A 156 5.72 -17.79 0.35
N SER A 157 6.96 -18.29 0.44
CA SER A 157 7.39 -19.12 1.56
C SER A 157 7.38 -18.33 2.87
N THR A 158 7.85 -17.08 2.83
CA THR A 158 7.85 -16.18 3.99
C THR A 158 6.42 -15.80 4.38
N LEU A 159 5.55 -15.52 3.40
CA LEU A 159 4.15 -15.20 3.66
C LEU A 159 3.40 -16.35 4.32
N LYS A 160 3.63 -17.59 3.86
CA LYS A 160 3.01 -18.79 4.43
C LYS A 160 3.43 -18.99 5.89
N LEU A 161 4.71 -18.80 6.20
CA LEU A 161 5.23 -18.91 7.57
C LEU A 161 4.56 -17.90 8.52
N CYS A 162 4.37 -16.65 8.08
CA CYS A 162 3.66 -15.64 8.87
C CYS A 162 2.19 -16.04 9.12
N LEU A 163 1.52 -16.58 8.10
CA LEU A 163 0.13 -17.04 8.21
C LEU A 163 -0.04 -18.27 9.11
N GLU A 164 0.99 -19.09 9.26
CA GLU A 164 0.99 -20.28 10.12
C GLU A 164 1.19 -19.92 11.60
N THR A 165 2.05 -18.94 11.88
CA THR A 165 2.43 -18.56 13.25
C THR A 165 1.24 -18.03 14.09
N ASP A 166 0.28 -17.37 13.43
CA ASP A 166 -0.90 -16.81 14.11
C ASP A 166 -1.92 -17.86 14.57
N ALA A 167 -1.86 -19.09 14.06
CA ALA A 167 -2.86 -20.11 14.37
C ALA A 167 -2.69 -20.74 15.76
N ASP A 168 -1.50 -20.66 16.35
CA ASP A 168 -1.17 -21.36 17.60
C ASP A 168 -1.15 -20.47 18.85
N MET A 169 -1.30 -19.14 18.72
CA MET A 169 -0.89 -18.22 19.80
C MET A 169 -2.00 -17.50 20.57
N ASP A 170 -3.29 -17.59 20.23
CA ASP A 170 -4.29 -16.91 21.07
C ASP A 170 -5.70 -17.55 21.09
N PRO A 171 -6.06 -18.30 22.15
CA PRO A 171 -7.44 -18.76 22.35
C PRO A 171 -8.41 -17.60 22.65
N ALA A 172 -7.93 -16.38 22.93
CA ALA A 172 -8.79 -15.21 23.11
C ALA A 172 -9.21 -14.56 21.76
N ALA A 173 -8.55 -14.91 20.65
CA ALA A 173 -8.88 -14.37 19.32
C ALA A 173 -10.15 -14.99 18.71
N GLU A 174 -10.63 -16.15 19.22
CA GLU A 174 -11.88 -16.78 18.76
C GLU A 174 -13.11 -15.88 18.98
N ALA A 175 -13.08 -14.95 19.94
CA ALA A 175 -14.21 -14.04 20.21
C ALA A 175 -14.43 -12.97 19.11
N ASN A 176 -13.45 -12.72 18.23
CA ASN A 176 -13.60 -11.81 17.10
C ASN A 176 -14.03 -12.49 15.80
N ALA A 177 -14.28 -13.81 15.82
CA ALA A 177 -14.75 -14.57 14.66
C ALA A 177 -16.17 -14.15 14.20
N GLU A 178 -16.99 -13.56 15.08
CA GLU A 178 -18.35 -13.13 14.71
C GLU A 178 -18.37 -11.88 13.79
N VAL A 179 -17.28 -11.11 13.70
CA VAL A 179 -17.18 -10.01 12.72
C VAL A 179 -17.01 -10.53 11.29
N PHE A 180 -16.69 -11.82 11.13
CA PHE A 180 -16.56 -12.50 9.84
C PHE A 180 -17.89 -13.06 9.27
N ASP A 181 -19.03 -12.87 9.93
CA ASP A 181 -20.35 -13.33 9.41
C ASP A 181 -20.90 -12.47 8.25
N LEU A 182 -20.13 -11.51 7.74
CA LEU A 182 -20.39 -10.81 6.47
C LEU A 182 -19.79 -11.51 5.24
N PHE A 183 -19.02 -12.57 5.45
CA PHE A 183 -18.60 -13.49 4.40
C PHE A 183 -19.67 -14.56 4.21
N GLU A 184 -19.74 -15.17 3.03
CA GLU A 184 -20.45 -16.46 2.95
C GLU A 184 -19.85 -17.38 4.03
N PRO A 185 -20.65 -18.08 4.85
CA PRO A 185 -20.21 -18.80 6.06
C PRO A 185 -19.23 -19.99 5.86
N GLY A 186 -18.35 -19.97 4.85
CA GLY A 186 -17.42 -21.03 4.53
C GLY A 186 -16.00 -20.61 4.14
N THR A 187 -15.70 -19.31 3.94
CA THR A 187 -14.33 -18.88 3.58
C THR A 187 -13.45 -18.82 4.82
N THR A 188 -13.07 -19.99 5.31
CA THR A 188 -12.14 -20.12 6.45
C THR A 188 -10.79 -19.50 6.10
N ARG A 189 -10.07 -18.98 7.11
CA ARG A 189 -8.69 -18.47 7.00
C ARG A 189 -7.76 -19.48 6.29
N ALA A 190 -8.08 -20.77 6.37
CA ALA A 190 -7.43 -21.87 5.66
C ALA A 190 -7.59 -21.80 4.13
N GLN A 191 -8.77 -21.45 3.58
CA GLN A 191 -8.96 -21.31 2.13
C GLN A 191 -8.15 -20.17 1.53
N CYS A 192 -7.98 -19.07 2.26
CA CYS A 192 -7.15 -17.96 1.81
C CYS A 192 -5.67 -18.36 1.61
N ARG A 193 -5.19 -19.40 2.30
CA ARG A 193 -3.79 -19.86 2.22
C ARG A 193 -3.44 -20.51 0.88
N GLU A 194 -4.39 -21.21 0.26
CA GLU A 194 -4.14 -21.93 -1.00
C GLU A 194 -4.09 -20.99 -2.21
N HIS A 195 -4.68 -19.80 -2.09
CA HIS A 195 -4.83 -18.86 -3.20
C HIS A 195 -3.85 -17.67 -3.17
N VAL A 196 -2.81 -17.71 -2.33
CA VAL A 196 -1.81 -16.64 -2.29
C VAL A 196 -0.95 -16.67 -3.56
N SER A 197 -1.21 -15.72 -4.45
CA SER A 197 -0.39 -15.48 -5.64
C SER A 197 1.04 -15.07 -5.27
N PRO A 198 2.08 -15.54 -5.98
CA PRO A 198 3.45 -15.05 -5.83
C PRO A 198 3.63 -13.62 -6.36
N MET A 199 2.61 -13.05 -7.01
CA MET A 199 2.63 -11.65 -7.42
C MET A 199 1.94 -10.80 -6.36
N GLY A 200 2.61 -9.73 -5.98
CA GLY A 200 2.06 -8.66 -5.17
C GLY A 200 1.97 -7.34 -5.91
N LEU A 201 1.25 -6.40 -5.31
CA LEU A 201 1.08 -5.05 -5.82
C LEU A 201 1.68 -4.04 -4.85
N VAL A 202 2.34 -3.01 -5.37
CA VAL A 202 2.72 -1.83 -4.58
C VAL A 202 1.79 -0.69 -4.96
N CYS A 203 1.14 -0.13 -3.95
CA CYS A 203 0.12 0.89 -4.06
C CYS A 203 0.53 2.12 -3.25
N GLU A 204 0.88 3.19 -3.97
CA GLU A 204 1.19 4.49 -3.36
C GLU A 204 -0.01 5.43 -3.31
N ARG A 205 -0.92 5.29 -4.28
CA ARG A 205 -2.10 6.13 -4.46
C ARG A 205 -3.35 5.35 -4.14
N PHE A 206 -3.79 5.44 -2.90
CA PHE A 206 -4.97 4.75 -2.43
C PHE A 206 -5.73 5.56 -1.39
N VAL A 207 -7.02 5.28 -1.26
CA VAL A 207 -7.88 5.83 -0.22
C VAL A 207 -8.55 4.67 0.51
N ILE A 208 -8.50 4.72 1.84
CA ILE A 208 -9.27 3.80 2.69
C ILE A 208 -10.56 4.52 3.08
N LEU A 209 -11.71 3.95 2.74
CA LEU A 209 -12.98 4.56 3.12
C LEU A 209 -13.34 4.20 4.56
N LYS A 210 -13.63 5.24 5.35
CA LYS A 210 -14.16 5.10 6.72
C LYS A 210 -15.54 4.44 6.73
#